data_AF-A0A378QRQ2-F1
#
_entry.id   AF-A0A378QRQ2-F1
#
_cell.length_a   1.000
_cell.length_b   1.000
_cell.length_c   1.000
_cell.angle_alpha   90.00
_cell.angle_beta   90.00
_cell.angle_gamma   90.00
#
_symmetry.space_group_name_H-M   'P 1'
#
loop_
_entity.id
_entity.type
_entity.pdbx_description
1 polymer ?
#
loop_
_entity_poly.entity_id
_entity_poly.type
_entity_poly.pdbx_seq_one_letter_code
_entity_poly.pdbx_strand_id
1 'polypeptide(L)'
;MHLEIEQDPDDSISPLIGDNTVLSFECSPQLEPIADIVLADYLANAEQQVIQLTSADKSLIDKHTYRYSNKSLNVNVLCNQTLSEVGYIKVYAKKNGAKKQVGLLCICPNNITRKAVIQPVLMRSSNLKPEGGHGKLQLYPTHEELSHYIQHHFLHQALVQVEVKPYQEFRLHELYNDPTVTEEARNSIVTLIRSHKQTLDTVEPIERYLAGIDRQVNDDFMGIFTGQLRSVYAKLTGDNTETNQSQTYVFFTDYRINSSQGGEIAGRAERNVPDEQEIIQCREDNQCNHWKNTAVIFENAGDIQGLLHTTIHELGHSFGLAHTYLLIDEEQDYKDGNMEKFENPYYLRRAKTDNIMDYTFVDGKQIGQFIDNPYKGKMFSLFKWQWDKIHNDINLTKSIGVAKWDILNCLSYH
;
A
#
# COMPACT_ATOMS: atom_id res chain seq x y z
N MET A 1 5.87 -22.71 -1.20
CA MET A 1 6.65 -21.79 -2.05
C MET A 1 7.02 -22.53 -3.33
N HIS A 2 6.86 -21.89 -4.48
CA HIS A 2 7.42 -22.38 -5.73
C HIS A 2 8.91 -22.01 -5.77
N LEU A 3 9.77 -23.00 -6.00
CA LEU A 3 11.19 -22.74 -6.21
C LEU A 3 11.36 -22.21 -7.64
N GLU A 4 12.15 -21.15 -7.80
CA GLU A 4 12.62 -20.67 -9.09
C GLU A 4 14.15 -20.66 -9.08
N ILE A 5 14.76 -21.06 -10.21
CA ILE A 5 16.20 -21.02 -10.39
C ILE A 5 16.50 -20.00 -11.48
N GLU A 6 17.36 -19.03 -11.17
CA GLU A 6 17.88 -18.08 -12.15
C GLU A 6 19.34 -18.39 -12.43
N GLN A 7 19.71 -18.41 -13.70
CA GLN A 7 21.06 -18.64 -14.17
C GLN A 7 21.54 -17.39 -14.91
N ASP A 8 22.59 -16.78 -14.37
CA ASP A 8 23.30 -15.69 -15.05
C ASP A 8 24.04 -16.26 -16.28
N PRO A 9 23.87 -15.69 -17.48
CA PRO A 9 24.60 -16.13 -18.67
C PRO A 9 26.12 -15.96 -18.54
N ASP A 10 26.60 -15.11 -17.63
CA ASP A 10 28.03 -14.97 -17.31
C ASP A 10 28.57 -16.25 -16.63
N ASP A 11 27.74 -17.03 -15.94
CA ASP A 11 28.12 -18.32 -15.36
C ASP A 11 28.24 -19.43 -16.42
N SER A 12 27.36 -19.41 -17.43
CA SER A 12 27.39 -20.31 -18.58
C SER A 12 26.41 -19.84 -19.66
N ILE A 13 26.89 -19.80 -20.90
CA ILE A 13 26.05 -19.53 -22.09
C ILE A 13 25.07 -20.66 -22.40
N SER A 14 25.30 -21.86 -21.88
CA SER A 14 24.43 -23.02 -22.09
C SER A 14 23.40 -23.12 -20.95
N PRO A 15 22.13 -23.43 -21.27
CA PRO A 15 21.11 -23.70 -20.26
C PRO A 15 21.55 -24.77 -19.25
N LEU A 16 20.99 -24.71 -18.04
CA LEU A 16 21.19 -25.72 -17.01
C LEU A 16 20.74 -27.09 -17.53
N ILE A 17 21.55 -28.10 -17.23
CA ILE A 17 21.28 -29.50 -17.55
C ILE A 17 21.28 -30.33 -16.26
N GLY A 18 20.53 -31.43 -16.26
CA GLY A 18 20.58 -32.41 -15.19
C GLY A 18 21.93 -33.13 -15.17
N ASP A 19 22.86 -32.68 -14.32
CA ASP A 19 24.25 -33.14 -14.30
C ASP A 19 24.64 -33.83 -12.97
N ASN A 20 23.67 -34.50 -12.34
CA ASN A 20 23.74 -35.09 -10.99
C ASN A 20 23.95 -34.07 -9.86
N THR A 21 23.78 -32.77 -10.13
CA THR A 21 23.72 -31.77 -9.06
C THR A 21 22.50 -32.03 -8.17
N VAL A 22 22.72 -31.94 -6.85
CA VAL A 22 21.67 -32.00 -5.83
C VAL A 22 21.62 -30.66 -5.10
N LEU A 23 20.43 -30.08 -5.02
CA LEU A 23 20.15 -28.94 -4.16
C LEU A 23 19.86 -29.46 -2.76
N SER A 24 20.59 -28.94 -1.78
CA SER A 24 20.45 -29.31 -0.38
C SER A 24 20.24 -28.10 0.50
N PHE A 25 19.53 -28.28 1.60
CA PHE A 25 19.03 -27.20 2.43
C PHE A 25 19.63 -27.27 3.83
N GLU A 26 20.16 -26.15 4.29
CA GLU A 26 20.65 -25.99 5.66
C GLU A 26 19.81 -24.93 6.37
N CYS A 27 19.00 -25.38 7.32
CA CYS A 27 17.96 -24.55 7.96
C CYS A 27 18.38 -24.16 9.38
N SER A 28 17.88 -23.02 9.87
CA SER A 28 17.96 -22.68 11.29
C SER A 28 17.25 -23.74 12.16
N PRO A 29 17.68 -23.95 13.43
CA PRO A 29 17.16 -25.03 14.28
C PRO A 29 15.63 -25.03 14.51
N GLN A 30 14.98 -23.87 14.40
CA GLN A 30 13.54 -23.70 14.61
C GLN A 30 12.69 -24.08 13.38
N LEU A 31 13.35 -24.36 12.25
CA LEU A 31 12.71 -24.70 10.99
C LEU A 31 12.83 -26.20 10.73
N GLU A 32 11.80 -26.79 10.12
CA GLU A 32 11.87 -28.18 9.70
C GLU A 32 12.88 -28.37 8.55
N PRO A 33 13.64 -29.47 8.57
CA PRO A 33 14.53 -29.81 7.46
C PRO A 33 13.75 -29.98 6.16
N ILE A 34 14.29 -29.40 5.09
CA ILE A 34 13.76 -29.54 3.73
C ILE A 34 14.52 -30.67 3.04
N ALA A 35 13.79 -31.54 2.34
CA ALA A 35 14.37 -32.64 1.59
C ALA A 35 15.25 -32.12 0.43
N ASP A 36 16.34 -32.83 0.16
CA ASP A 36 17.21 -32.56 -0.98
C ASP A 36 16.44 -32.74 -2.30
N ILE A 37 16.74 -31.89 -3.29
CA ILE A 37 16.12 -31.90 -4.62
C ILE A 37 17.21 -32.25 -5.64
N VAL A 38 16.97 -33.29 -6.44
CA VAL A 38 17.83 -33.61 -7.58
C VAL A 38 17.54 -32.61 -8.71
N LEU A 39 18.57 -31.93 -9.22
CA LEU A 39 18.38 -30.88 -10.24
C LEU A 39 17.76 -31.42 -11.52
N ALA A 40 18.12 -32.65 -11.92
CA ALA A 40 17.54 -33.29 -13.10
C ALA A 40 16.01 -33.46 -12.99
N ASP A 41 15.52 -33.90 -11.82
CA ASP A 41 14.08 -34.08 -11.56
C ASP A 41 13.35 -32.74 -11.53
N TYR A 42 13.99 -31.70 -10.97
CA TYR A 42 13.48 -30.34 -11.01
C TYR A 42 13.32 -29.84 -12.45
N LEU A 43 14.38 -29.96 -13.26
CA LEU A 43 14.41 -29.44 -14.63
C LEU A 43 13.47 -30.20 -15.58
N ALA A 44 13.22 -31.49 -15.33
CA ALA A 44 12.33 -32.31 -16.17
C ALA A 44 10.90 -31.75 -16.29
N ASN A 45 10.45 -30.99 -15.30
CA ASN A 45 9.11 -30.36 -15.27
C ASN A 45 9.18 -28.82 -15.15
N ALA A 46 10.36 -28.22 -15.36
CA ALA A 46 10.51 -26.78 -15.29
C ALA A 46 10.19 -26.13 -16.64
N GLU A 47 9.48 -25.00 -16.59
CA GLU A 47 9.37 -24.10 -17.73
C GLU A 47 10.60 -23.19 -17.76
N GLN A 48 11.33 -23.21 -18.88
CA GLN A 48 12.46 -22.31 -19.11
C GLN A 48 11.98 -21.04 -19.81
N GLN A 49 12.36 -19.89 -19.26
CA GLN A 49 12.10 -18.58 -19.84
C GLN A 49 13.41 -17.77 -19.93
N VAL A 50 13.55 -16.97 -20.99
CA VAL A 50 14.65 -16.01 -21.14
C VAL A 50 14.11 -14.65 -20.72
N ILE A 51 14.65 -14.09 -19.65
CA ILE A 51 14.24 -12.78 -19.13
C ILE A 51 15.25 -11.76 -19.61
N GLN A 52 14.75 -10.75 -20.30
CA GLN A 52 15.56 -9.60 -20.73
C GLN A 52 15.53 -8.53 -19.63
N LEU A 53 16.70 -8.20 -19.11
CA LEU A 53 16.92 -7.17 -18.11
C LEU A 53 17.44 -5.93 -18.83
N THR A 54 16.54 -4.99 -19.08
CA THR A 54 16.86 -3.71 -19.74
C THR A 54 17.00 -2.60 -18.71
N SER A 55 18.07 -1.81 -18.82
CA SER A 55 18.29 -0.64 -17.97
C SER A 55 17.69 0.63 -18.59
N ALA A 56 17.15 1.52 -17.77
CA ALA A 56 16.81 2.88 -18.20
C ALA A 56 18.07 3.73 -18.44
N ASP A 57 19.16 3.43 -17.72
CA ASP A 57 20.49 3.99 -17.97
C ASP A 57 21.12 3.28 -19.17
N LYS A 58 21.23 4.00 -20.29
CA LYS A 58 21.81 3.52 -21.55
C LYS A 58 23.30 3.22 -21.47
N SER A 59 23.98 3.60 -20.39
CA SER A 59 25.38 3.25 -20.15
C SER A 59 25.53 1.80 -19.66
N LEU A 60 24.45 1.20 -19.13
CA LEU A 60 24.42 -0.19 -18.72
C LEU A 60 24.06 -1.08 -19.92
N ILE A 61 24.77 -2.21 -20.03
CA ILE A 61 24.55 -3.20 -21.10
C ILE A 61 23.32 -4.03 -20.72
N ASP A 62 22.39 -4.20 -21.66
CA ASP A 62 21.26 -5.10 -21.50
C ASP A 62 21.75 -6.52 -21.18
N LYS A 63 21.19 -7.10 -20.14
CA LYS A 63 21.49 -8.48 -19.73
C LYS A 63 20.29 -9.37 -20.00
N HIS A 64 20.55 -10.67 -20.08
CA HIS A 64 19.48 -11.66 -19.98
C HIS A 64 19.77 -12.61 -18.83
N THR A 65 18.75 -13.30 -18.35
CA THR A 65 18.89 -14.42 -17.41
C THR A 65 18.00 -15.57 -17.86
N TYR A 66 18.42 -16.81 -17.62
CA TYR A 66 17.54 -17.96 -17.79
C TYR A 66 16.82 -18.23 -16.48
N ARG A 67 15.49 -18.19 -16.50
CA ARG A 67 14.66 -18.57 -15.36
C ARG A 67 14.05 -19.94 -15.61
N TYR A 68 14.10 -20.80 -14.59
CA TYR A 68 13.49 -22.12 -14.59
C TYR A 68 12.47 -22.19 -13.45
N SER A 69 11.19 -22.28 -13.80
CA SER A 69 10.09 -22.32 -12.83
C SER A 69 9.39 -23.67 -12.89
N ASN A 70 9.39 -24.42 -11.79
CA ASN A 70 8.71 -25.71 -11.71
C ASN A 70 7.46 -25.61 -10.80
N LYS A 71 6.30 -25.45 -11.43
CA LYS A 71 5.01 -25.32 -10.72
C LYS A 71 4.54 -26.61 -10.05
N SER A 72 5.08 -27.76 -10.47
CA SER A 72 4.74 -29.07 -9.88
C SER A 72 5.47 -29.35 -8.57
N LEU A 73 6.58 -28.64 -8.32
CA LEU A 73 7.35 -28.76 -7.09
C LEU A 73 6.99 -27.63 -6.12
N ASN A 74 6.68 -28.02 -4.89
CA ASN A 74 6.44 -27.09 -3.79
C ASN A 74 7.42 -27.38 -2.65
N VAL A 75 8.13 -26.34 -2.23
CA VAL A 75 8.91 -26.37 -0.99
C VAL A 75 8.04 -25.81 0.12
N ASN A 76 7.78 -26.64 1.12
CA ASN A 76 7.06 -26.26 2.33
C ASN A 76 8.07 -25.97 3.42
N VAL A 77 7.98 -24.77 3.98
CA VAL A 77 8.81 -24.33 5.10
C VAL A 77 7.93 -24.28 6.33
N LEU A 78 8.21 -25.15 7.29
CA LEU A 78 7.48 -25.21 8.56
C LEU A 78 8.37 -24.64 9.67
N CYS A 79 7.82 -23.69 10.42
CA CYS A 79 8.47 -23.06 11.55
C CYS A 79 7.76 -23.51 12.82
N ASN A 80 8.37 -24.44 13.55
CA ASN A 80 7.75 -25.12 14.68
C ASN A 80 7.81 -24.33 15.98
N GLN A 81 8.63 -23.27 15.99
CA GLN A 81 8.83 -22.38 17.14
C GLN A 81 8.91 -20.94 16.65
N THR A 82 8.64 -19.98 17.55
CA THR A 82 8.87 -18.57 17.23
C THR A 82 10.36 -18.27 17.11
N LEU A 83 10.71 -17.41 16.16
CA LEU A 83 12.05 -16.89 15.90
C LEU A 83 12.23 -15.52 16.55
N SER A 84 13.19 -15.38 17.47
CA SER A 84 13.59 -14.08 18.04
C SER A 84 14.66 -13.36 17.24
N GLU A 85 15.32 -14.08 16.34
CA GLU A 85 16.34 -13.60 15.42
C GLU A 85 15.99 -14.08 14.00
N VAL A 86 16.68 -13.55 12.99
CA VAL A 86 16.44 -13.95 11.60
C VAL A 86 16.74 -15.43 11.42
N GLY A 87 15.73 -16.19 10.99
CA GLY A 87 15.92 -17.57 10.54
C GLY A 87 16.45 -17.59 9.11
N TYR A 88 17.15 -18.66 8.75
CA TYR A 88 17.69 -18.85 7.41
C TYR A 88 17.42 -20.25 6.87
N ILE A 89 17.29 -20.32 5.56
CA ILE A 89 17.39 -21.54 4.76
C ILE A 89 18.45 -21.25 3.70
N LYS A 90 19.63 -21.83 3.88
CA LYS A 90 20.72 -21.75 2.89
C LYS A 90 20.56 -22.88 1.89
N VAL A 91 20.59 -22.53 0.61
CA VAL A 91 20.50 -23.49 -0.49
C VAL A 91 21.89 -23.75 -1.03
N TYR A 92 22.28 -25.01 -1.10
CA TYR A 92 23.58 -25.45 -1.58
C TYR A 92 23.44 -26.38 -2.76
N ALA A 93 24.13 -26.07 -3.86
CA ALA A 93 24.35 -27.00 -4.95
C ALA A 93 25.53 -27.92 -4.59
N LYS A 94 25.30 -29.23 -4.68
CA LYS A 94 26.29 -30.28 -4.43
C LYS A 94 26.51 -31.12 -5.68
N LYS A 95 27.77 -31.31 -6.07
CA LYS A 95 28.16 -32.20 -7.17
C LYS A 95 29.55 -32.78 -6.91
N ASN A 96 29.70 -34.09 -7.04
CA ASN A 96 30.99 -34.79 -6.89
C ASN A 96 31.77 -34.41 -5.60
N GLY A 97 31.07 -34.22 -4.48
CA GLY A 97 31.65 -33.81 -3.21
C GLY A 97 31.93 -32.31 -3.05
N ALA A 98 31.87 -31.51 -4.11
CA ALA A 98 31.91 -30.05 -4.01
C ALA A 98 30.54 -29.51 -3.56
N LYS A 99 30.55 -28.47 -2.70
CA LYS A 99 29.37 -27.79 -2.16
C LYS A 99 29.54 -26.27 -2.34
N LYS A 100 28.59 -25.60 -3.01
CA LYS A 100 28.56 -24.13 -3.17
C LYS A 100 27.20 -23.59 -2.76
N GLN A 101 27.17 -22.48 -2.02
CA GLN A 101 25.91 -21.80 -1.69
C GLN A 101 25.39 -21.09 -2.94
N VAL A 102 24.14 -21.33 -3.29
CA VAL A 102 23.48 -20.79 -4.49
C VAL A 102 22.18 -20.04 -4.18
N GLY A 103 21.74 -20.06 -2.92
CA GLY A 103 20.57 -19.31 -2.49
C GLY A 103 20.53 -19.11 -0.98
N LEU A 104 19.76 -18.13 -0.55
CA LEU A 104 19.48 -17.82 0.84
C LEU A 104 18.05 -17.30 0.94
N LEU A 105 17.21 -17.99 1.70
CA LEU A 105 15.92 -17.48 2.12
C LEU A 105 16.04 -17.06 3.60
N CYS A 106 15.68 -15.82 3.88
CA CYS A 106 15.62 -15.29 5.25
C CYS A 106 14.17 -15.28 5.73
N ILE A 107 13.96 -15.69 6.98
CA ILE A 107 12.67 -15.67 7.66
C ILE A 107 12.79 -14.63 8.78
N CYS A 108 11.93 -13.61 8.72
CA CYS A 108 11.92 -12.53 9.71
C CYS A 108 11.65 -13.08 11.12
N PRO A 109 12.21 -12.45 12.16
CA PRO A 109 11.79 -12.69 13.53
C PRO A 109 10.27 -12.54 13.64
N ASN A 110 9.62 -13.48 14.34
CA ASN A 110 8.17 -13.53 14.51
C ASN A 110 7.75 -13.79 15.96
N ASN A 111 8.69 -13.72 16.90
CA ASN A 111 8.43 -13.79 18.34
C ASN A 111 7.65 -12.58 18.88
N ILE A 112 7.70 -11.45 18.17
CA ILE A 112 6.91 -10.27 18.46
C ILE A 112 5.95 -10.07 17.30
N THR A 113 4.66 -10.10 17.59
CA THR A 113 3.64 -9.68 16.63
C THR A 113 3.18 -8.27 16.94
N ARG A 114 3.01 -7.51 15.88
CA ARG A 114 2.47 -6.16 15.93
C ARG A 114 1.02 -6.19 15.48
N LYS A 115 0.22 -5.27 16.00
CA LYS A 115 -1.19 -5.18 15.69
C LYS A 115 -1.56 -3.75 15.32
N ALA A 116 -2.12 -3.61 14.12
CA ALA A 116 -2.76 -2.40 13.63
C ALA A 116 -4.24 -2.43 14.00
N VAL A 117 -4.75 -1.32 14.54
CA VAL A 117 -6.18 -1.14 14.78
C VAL A 117 -6.71 -0.15 13.75
N ILE A 118 -7.64 -0.61 12.91
CA ILE A 118 -8.23 0.18 11.83
C ILE A 118 -9.67 0.53 12.21
N GLN A 119 -10.00 1.81 12.25
CA GLN A 119 -11.35 2.30 12.47
C GLN A 119 -11.92 2.84 11.16
N PRO A 120 -12.77 2.07 10.46
CA PRO A 120 -13.42 2.56 9.28
C PRO A 120 -14.56 3.52 9.67
N VAL A 121 -14.66 4.62 8.93
CA VAL A 121 -15.63 5.69 9.15
C VAL A 121 -16.33 6.02 7.83
N LEU A 122 -17.65 5.88 7.79
CA LEU A 122 -18.45 6.36 6.67
C LEU A 122 -18.74 7.85 6.88
N MET A 123 -18.17 8.71 6.04
CA MET A 123 -18.42 10.14 6.07
C MET A 123 -19.32 10.54 4.90
N ARG A 124 -20.58 10.84 5.20
CA ARG A 124 -21.62 11.07 4.18
C ARG A 124 -22.00 12.55 4.06
N SER A 125 -22.06 13.02 2.83
CA SER A 125 -22.48 14.38 2.49
C SER A 125 -24.00 14.58 2.51
N SER A 126 -24.77 13.53 2.19
CA SER A 126 -26.22 13.64 1.95
C SER A 126 -27.09 12.91 2.98
N ASN A 127 -28.33 13.40 3.15
CA ASN A 127 -29.38 12.78 4.00
C ASN A 127 -30.14 11.65 3.27
N LEU A 128 -29.77 11.37 2.02
CA LEU A 128 -30.55 10.50 1.14
C LEU A 128 -30.45 9.07 1.64
N LYS A 129 -31.60 8.50 2.01
CA LYS A 129 -31.75 7.05 2.12
C LYS A 129 -31.53 6.42 0.74
N PRO A 130 -31.03 5.17 0.68
CA PRO A 130 -30.79 4.46 -0.58
C PRO A 130 -32.11 4.13 -1.28
N GLU A 131 -32.74 5.11 -1.93
CA GLU A 131 -33.92 4.88 -2.76
C GLU A 131 -33.78 5.59 -4.10
N GLY A 132 -33.35 4.80 -5.09
CA GLY A 132 -33.74 4.88 -6.50
C GLY A 132 -33.80 6.26 -7.14
N GLY A 133 -32.65 6.79 -7.57
CA GLY A 133 -32.61 7.89 -8.52
C GLY A 133 -31.21 8.45 -8.70
N HIS A 134 -30.59 8.16 -9.85
CA HIS A 134 -29.38 8.79 -10.40
C HIS A 134 -28.29 9.19 -9.39
N GLY A 135 -27.73 8.17 -8.75
CA GLY A 135 -26.49 8.21 -7.97
C GLY A 135 -26.21 6.78 -7.58
N LYS A 136 -25.20 6.14 -8.17
CA LYS A 136 -24.84 4.78 -7.76
C LYS A 136 -24.44 4.88 -6.30
N LEU A 137 -25.22 4.27 -5.41
CA LEU A 137 -24.82 4.00 -4.03
C LEU A 137 -23.39 3.48 -4.07
N GLN A 138 -22.44 4.25 -3.53
CA GLN A 138 -21.11 3.74 -3.30
C GLN A 138 -21.28 2.61 -2.29
N LEU A 139 -21.26 1.38 -2.80
CA LEU A 139 -21.11 0.21 -1.96
C LEU A 139 -19.76 0.42 -1.28
N TYR A 140 -19.74 0.46 0.05
CA TYR A 140 -18.50 0.36 0.81
C TYR A 140 -18.24 -1.12 1.06
N PRO A 141 -16.97 -1.55 1.17
CA PRO A 141 -16.68 -2.93 1.49
C PRO A 141 -17.35 -3.32 2.81
N THR A 142 -17.84 -4.55 2.92
CA THR A 142 -18.29 -5.08 4.19
C THR A 142 -17.11 -5.15 5.18
N HIS A 143 -17.44 -5.22 6.48
CA HIS A 143 -16.41 -5.37 7.51
C HIS A 143 -15.51 -6.59 7.29
N GLU A 144 -16.08 -7.71 6.82
CA GLU A 144 -15.35 -8.93 6.51
C GLU A 144 -14.43 -8.76 5.29
N GLU A 145 -14.95 -8.19 4.19
CA GLU A 145 -14.15 -7.91 2.99
C GLU A 145 -12.97 -6.98 3.31
N LEU A 146 -13.23 -5.88 4.02
CA LEU A 146 -12.19 -4.93 4.40
C LEU A 146 -11.13 -5.58 5.31
N SER A 147 -11.57 -6.33 6.32
CA SER A 147 -10.67 -7.04 7.25
C SER A 147 -9.79 -8.03 6.50
N HIS A 148 -10.40 -8.87 5.67
CA HIS A 148 -9.67 -9.87 4.88
C HIS A 148 -8.68 -9.19 3.94
N TYR A 149 -9.10 -8.15 3.24
CA TYR A 149 -8.28 -7.50 2.22
C TYR A 149 -7.06 -6.81 2.84
N ILE A 150 -7.25 -5.99 3.89
CA ILE A 150 -6.13 -5.35 4.61
C ILE A 150 -5.20 -6.42 5.20
N GLN A 151 -5.76 -7.47 5.79
CA GLN A 151 -4.96 -8.48 6.45
C GLN A 151 -4.09 -9.27 5.46
N HIS A 152 -4.69 -9.78 4.39
CA HIS A 152 -4.04 -10.73 3.48
C HIS A 152 -3.32 -10.08 2.30
N HIS A 153 -3.78 -8.93 1.81
CA HIS A 153 -3.20 -8.26 0.65
C HIS A 153 -2.25 -7.12 1.03
N PHE A 154 -2.07 -6.83 2.33
CA PHE A 154 -1.19 -5.76 2.79
C PHE A 154 -0.39 -6.14 4.04
N LEU A 155 -1.02 -6.26 5.21
CA LEU A 155 -0.30 -6.29 6.50
C LEU A 155 0.37 -7.63 6.86
N HIS A 156 -0.13 -8.77 6.37
CA HIS A 156 0.49 -10.09 6.63
C HIS A 156 1.93 -10.18 6.12
N GLN A 157 2.26 -9.51 5.02
CA GLN A 157 3.62 -9.50 4.47
C GLN A 157 4.63 -8.84 5.44
N ALA A 158 4.16 -7.92 6.28
CA ALA A 158 4.95 -7.24 7.32
C ALA A 158 4.83 -7.89 8.71
N LEU A 159 4.25 -9.09 8.82
CA LEU A 159 3.97 -9.76 10.10
C LEU A 159 3.12 -8.91 11.08
N VAL A 160 2.20 -8.12 10.52
CA VAL A 160 1.28 -7.28 11.29
C VAL A 160 -0.12 -7.87 11.24
N GLN A 161 -0.72 -8.06 12.41
CA GLN A 161 -2.13 -8.43 12.54
C GLN A 161 -3.00 -7.19 12.43
N VAL A 162 -4.21 -7.34 11.86
CA VAL A 162 -5.20 -6.28 11.78
C VAL A 162 -6.36 -6.57 12.73
N GLU A 163 -6.82 -5.54 13.42
CA GLU A 163 -8.17 -5.49 13.97
C GLU A 163 -8.91 -4.35 13.29
N VAL A 164 -9.88 -4.68 12.45
CA VAL A 164 -10.82 -3.69 11.92
C VAL A 164 -11.96 -3.56 12.91
N LYS A 165 -12.22 -2.35 13.39
CA LYS A 165 -13.37 -2.03 14.25
C LYS A 165 -14.67 -1.97 13.43
N PRO A 166 -15.85 -2.08 14.06
CA PRO A 166 -17.11 -1.82 13.37
C PRO A 166 -17.13 -0.43 12.74
N TYR A 167 -17.80 -0.31 11.58
CA TYR A 167 -17.99 0.98 10.92
C TYR A 167 -18.67 1.98 11.86
N GLN A 168 -18.11 3.17 11.91
CA GLN A 168 -18.79 4.34 12.44
C GLN A 168 -19.39 5.13 11.28
N GLU A 169 -20.54 5.76 11.48
CA GLU A 169 -21.16 6.62 10.48
C GLU A 169 -21.18 8.06 11.01
N PHE A 170 -20.72 8.97 10.17
CA PHE A 170 -20.75 10.40 10.39
C PHE A 170 -21.43 11.06 9.21
N ARG A 171 -22.43 11.89 9.49
CA ARG A 171 -23.13 12.63 8.46
C ARG A 171 -22.80 14.10 8.60
N LEU A 172 -22.36 14.73 7.51
CA LEU A 172 -21.85 16.09 7.56
C LEU A 172 -22.93 17.13 7.91
N HIS A 173 -24.20 16.85 7.60
CA HIS A 173 -25.31 17.69 8.03
C HIS A 173 -25.53 17.70 9.55
N GLU A 174 -25.12 16.64 10.26
CA GLU A 174 -25.21 16.58 11.72
C GLU A 174 -24.18 17.52 12.35
N LEU A 175 -23.01 17.67 11.73
CA LEU A 175 -21.96 18.63 12.14
C LEU A 175 -22.40 20.08 11.91
N TYR A 176 -23.14 20.36 10.85
CA TYR A 176 -23.68 21.71 10.62
C TYR A 176 -24.51 22.20 11.82
N ASN A 177 -25.27 21.31 12.45
CA ASN A 177 -26.11 21.63 13.60
C ASN A 177 -25.42 21.41 14.95
N ASP A 178 -24.16 20.99 14.98
CA ASP A 178 -23.44 20.71 16.21
C ASP A 178 -22.97 22.04 16.86
N PRO A 179 -23.36 22.32 18.12
CA PRO A 179 -22.98 23.56 18.79
C PRO A 179 -21.48 23.67 19.07
N THR A 180 -20.72 22.56 19.04
CA THR A 180 -19.26 22.58 19.25
C THR A 180 -18.47 22.89 17.98
N VAL A 181 -19.12 22.94 16.82
CA VAL A 181 -18.49 23.28 15.53
C VAL A 181 -18.44 24.79 15.36
N THR A 182 -17.28 25.31 14.93
CA THR A 182 -17.07 26.75 14.73
C THR A 182 -17.90 27.27 13.57
N GLU A 183 -18.21 28.57 13.57
CA GLU A 183 -18.97 29.21 12.49
C GLU A 183 -18.23 29.14 11.15
N GLU A 184 -16.91 29.23 11.18
CA GLU A 184 -16.04 29.02 10.02
C GLU A 184 -16.21 27.60 9.45
N ALA A 185 -16.12 26.57 10.30
CA ALA A 185 -16.33 25.19 9.89
C ALA A 185 -17.75 24.97 9.36
N ARG A 186 -18.79 25.59 9.95
CA ARG A 186 -20.17 25.57 9.43
C ARG A 186 -20.28 26.15 8.02
N ASN A 187 -19.69 27.32 7.77
CA ASN A 187 -19.71 27.96 6.45
C ASN A 187 -18.99 27.11 5.41
N SER A 188 -17.88 26.50 5.80
CA SER A 188 -17.12 25.55 5.00
C SER A 188 -17.92 24.29 4.67
N ILE A 189 -18.67 23.71 5.63
CA ILE A 189 -19.62 22.60 5.40
C ILE A 189 -20.70 22.99 4.37
N VAL A 190 -21.27 24.19 4.48
CA VAL A 190 -22.30 24.66 3.54
C VAL A 190 -21.73 24.83 2.14
N THR A 191 -20.53 25.39 1.99
CA THR A 191 -19.84 25.52 0.70
C THR A 191 -19.57 24.15 0.08
N LEU A 192 -19.09 23.20 0.89
CA LEU A 192 -18.83 21.81 0.49
C LEU A 192 -20.09 21.09 0.00
N ILE A 193 -21.20 21.21 0.74
CA ILE A 193 -22.48 20.62 0.35
C ILE A 193 -23.01 21.26 -0.94
N ARG A 194 -22.84 22.58 -1.11
CA ARG A 194 -23.28 23.29 -2.33
C ARG A 194 -22.46 22.89 -3.56
N SER A 195 -21.14 22.80 -3.44
CA SER A 195 -20.28 22.37 -4.56
C SER A 195 -20.58 20.93 -4.97
N HIS A 196 -20.82 20.04 -4.00
CA HIS A 196 -21.21 18.65 -4.25
C HIS A 196 -22.63 18.51 -4.84
N LYS A 197 -23.58 19.33 -4.42
CA LYS A 197 -24.93 19.33 -5.00
C LYS A 197 -24.93 19.79 -6.46
N GLN A 198 -24.09 20.77 -6.80
CA GLN A 198 -23.94 21.23 -8.19
C GLN A 198 -23.35 20.16 -9.11
N THR A 199 -22.45 19.30 -8.60
CA THR A 199 -21.90 18.15 -9.36
C THR A 199 -22.87 16.98 -9.49
N LEU A 200 -23.81 16.80 -8.57
CA LEU A 200 -24.85 15.76 -8.65
C LEU A 200 -26.04 16.14 -9.56
N ASP A 201 -26.45 17.41 -9.58
CA ASP A 201 -27.63 17.87 -10.34
C ASP A 201 -27.37 18.11 -11.84
N THR A 202 -26.11 18.02 -12.32
CA THR A 202 -25.74 18.22 -13.73
C THR A 202 -25.34 16.92 -14.43
N VAL A 203 -26.28 16.31 -15.15
CA VAL A 203 -26.08 15.09 -15.97
C VAL A 203 -25.48 15.40 -17.36
N GLU A 204 -24.86 16.57 -17.56
CA GLU A 204 -24.13 16.91 -18.79
C GLU A 204 -22.61 16.86 -18.56
N PRO A 205 -21.81 16.52 -19.59
CA PRO A 205 -20.41 16.17 -19.41
C PRO A 205 -19.62 17.30 -18.74
N ILE A 206 -19.22 17.00 -17.51
CA ILE A 206 -18.37 17.77 -16.59
C ILE A 206 -17.06 18.29 -17.25
N GLU A 207 -16.67 17.76 -18.42
CA GLU A 207 -15.51 18.20 -19.21
C GLU A 207 -15.51 19.70 -19.58
N ARG A 208 -16.68 20.34 -19.74
CA ARG A 208 -16.73 21.79 -20.06
C ARG A 208 -16.74 22.72 -18.85
N TYR A 209 -17.13 22.25 -17.67
CA TYR A 209 -17.20 23.10 -16.48
C TYR A 209 -15.92 23.02 -15.63
N LEU A 210 -15.17 21.91 -15.72
CA LEU A 210 -13.91 21.72 -14.99
C LEU A 210 -12.67 22.29 -15.68
N ALA A 211 -12.75 22.63 -16.97
CA ALA A 211 -11.66 23.31 -17.68
C ALA A 211 -11.37 24.73 -17.16
N GLY A 212 -12.10 25.19 -16.14
CA GLY A 212 -11.93 26.51 -15.52
C GLY A 212 -12.05 26.54 -13.99
N ILE A 213 -11.98 25.40 -13.28
CA ILE A 213 -11.86 25.46 -11.81
C ILE A 213 -10.43 25.87 -11.46
N ASP A 214 -10.30 27.07 -10.92
CA ASP A 214 -9.07 27.66 -10.42
C ASP A 214 -8.44 26.74 -9.36
N ARG A 215 -7.11 26.55 -9.41
CA ARG A 215 -6.32 25.73 -8.46
C ARG A 215 -6.70 26.09 -7.01
N GLN A 216 -6.95 27.38 -6.77
CA GLN A 216 -7.39 27.96 -5.50
C GLN A 216 -8.66 27.28 -4.93
N VAL A 217 -9.68 26.98 -5.75
CA VAL A 217 -10.96 26.43 -5.27
C VAL A 217 -10.81 24.97 -4.82
N ASN A 218 -9.94 24.20 -5.47
CA ASN A 218 -9.61 22.85 -5.06
C ASN A 218 -8.77 22.82 -3.78
N ASP A 219 -7.80 23.72 -3.66
CA ASP A 219 -6.97 23.85 -2.46
C ASP A 219 -7.82 24.34 -1.27
N ASP A 220 -8.74 25.28 -1.48
CA ASP A 220 -9.72 25.74 -0.50
C ASP A 220 -10.68 24.61 -0.09
N PHE A 221 -11.17 23.81 -1.05
CA PHE A 221 -12.00 22.63 -0.79
C PHE A 221 -11.24 21.61 0.08
N MET A 222 -9.98 21.34 -0.25
CA MET A 222 -9.15 20.44 0.53
C MET A 222 -8.90 20.99 1.93
N GLY A 223 -8.61 22.29 2.09
CA GLY A 223 -8.45 22.92 3.40
C GLY A 223 -9.73 22.85 4.26
N ILE A 224 -10.90 23.00 3.64
CA ILE A 224 -12.21 22.84 4.29
C ILE A 224 -12.45 21.39 4.73
N PHE A 225 -12.22 20.45 3.82
CA PHE A 225 -12.41 19.02 4.07
C PHE A 225 -11.46 18.52 5.18
N THR A 226 -10.22 18.99 5.14
CA THR A 226 -9.17 18.84 6.17
C THR A 226 -9.65 19.30 7.55
N GLY A 227 -10.17 20.53 7.65
CA GLY A 227 -10.68 21.06 8.92
C GLY A 227 -11.85 20.24 9.48
N GLN A 228 -12.67 19.66 8.61
CA GLN A 228 -13.77 18.78 9.01
C GLN A 228 -13.29 17.41 9.47
N LEU A 229 -12.36 16.79 8.75
CA LEU A 229 -11.71 15.55 9.19
C LEU A 229 -11.10 15.72 10.57
N ARG A 230 -10.44 16.85 10.83
CA ARG A 230 -9.92 17.19 12.17
C ARG A 230 -11.03 17.26 13.22
N SER A 231 -12.16 17.89 12.90
CA SER A 231 -13.29 18.01 13.85
C SER A 231 -13.93 16.65 14.15
N VAL A 232 -14.11 15.80 13.13
CA VAL A 232 -14.59 14.43 13.28
C VAL A 232 -13.60 13.59 14.07
N TYR A 233 -12.31 13.68 13.73
CA TYR A 233 -11.23 13.00 14.42
C TYR A 233 -11.17 13.41 15.90
N ALA A 234 -11.18 14.71 16.21
CA ALA A 234 -11.19 15.22 17.58
C ALA A 234 -12.40 14.73 18.38
N LYS A 235 -13.59 14.71 17.78
CA LYS A 235 -14.80 14.15 18.38
C LYS A 235 -14.68 12.64 18.64
N LEU A 236 -14.02 11.92 17.74
CA LEU A 236 -13.77 10.48 17.85
C LEU A 236 -12.71 10.12 18.88
N THR A 237 -11.69 10.95 19.04
CA THR A 237 -10.58 10.68 19.94
C THR A 237 -10.71 11.33 21.32
N GLY A 238 -11.64 12.28 21.46
CA GLY A 238 -11.53 13.34 22.49
C GLY A 238 -10.34 14.25 22.17
N ASP A 239 -10.35 15.49 22.62
CA ASP A 239 -9.24 16.45 22.41
C ASP A 239 -7.87 16.00 22.99
N ASN A 240 -7.80 14.83 23.64
CA ASN A 240 -6.56 14.18 24.03
C ASN A 240 -5.85 13.55 22.82
N THR A 241 -5.15 14.42 22.10
CA THR A 241 -4.33 14.11 20.93
C THR A 241 -3.14 13.18 21.19
N GLU A 242 -2.79 12.91 22.45
CA GLU A 242 -1.66 12.08 22.85
C GLU A 242 -2.01 10.58 23.05
N THR A 243 -3.26 10.25 23.39
CA THR A 243 -3.64 8.88 23.83
C THR A 243 -4.12 7.94 22.74
N ASN A 244 -4.38 8.43 21.51
CA ASN A 244 -4.92 7.62 20.40
C ASN A 244 -3.91 7.31 19.28
N GLN A 245 -2.62 7.31 19.59
CA GLN A 245 -1.54 7.05 18.63
C GLN A 245 -1.60 5.63 18.00
N SER A 246 -2.36 4.70 18.58
CA SER A 246 -2.36 3.30 18.15
C SER A 246 -3.49 2.88 17.21
N GLN A 247 -4.30 3.82 16.74
CA GLN A 247 -5.44 3.56 15.85
C GLN A 247 -5.30 4.37 14.57
N THR A 248 -5.52 3.73 13.43
CA THR A 248 -5.60 4.36 12.11
C THR A 248 -7.07 4.54 11.72
N TYR A 249 -7.48 5.73 11.31
CA TYR A 249 -8.85 5.95 10.81
C TYR A 249 -8.88 5.92 9.29
N VAL A 250 -9.87 5.22 8.73
CA VAL A 250 -10.09 5.16 7.28
C VAL A 250 -11.46 5.73 6.97
N PHE A 251 -11.48 6.94 6.42
CA PHE A 251 -12.69 7.64 6.04
C PHE A 251 -13.10 7.25 4.63
N PHE A 252 -14.29 6.71 4.47
CA PHE A 252 -14.91 6.47 3.17
C PHE A 252 -15.94 7.57 2.92
N THR A 253 -15.82 8.27 1.80
CA THR A 253 -16.69 9.40 1.49
C THR A 253 -17.29 9.32 0.09
N ASP A 254 -18.51 9.86 -0.02
CA ASP A 254 -19.26 10.03 -1.27
C ASP A 254 -18.81 11.27 -2.07
N TYR A 255 -17.74 11.97 -1.68
CA TYR A 255 -17.20 13.08 -2.47
C TYR A 255 -16.33 12.61 -3.63
N ARG A 256 -16.48 13.30 -4.78
CA ARG A 256 -15.51 13.26 -5.88
C ARG A 256 -14.56 14.44 -5.81
N ILE A 257 -13.28 14.16 -6.03
CA ILE A 257 -12.21 15.15 -6.13
C ILE A 257 -11.50 15.00 -7.47
N ASN A 258 -11.32 16.13 -8.14
CA ASN A 258 -10.46 16.25 -9.31
C ASN A 258 -9.20 17.00 -8.90
N SER A 259 -8.04 16.52 -9.33
CA SER A 259 -6.77 17.22 -9.12
C SER A 259 -6.75 18.52 -9.92
N SER A 260 -5.95 19.48 -9.45
CA SER A 260 -5.68 20.74 -10.14
C SER A 260 -5.03 20.57 -11.52
N GLN A 261 -4.61 19.35 -11.88
CA GLN A 261 -4.04 18.99 -13.18
C GLN A 261 -5.00 18.15 -14.05
N GLY A 262 -6.27 17.98 -13.64
CA GLY A 262 -7.29 17.29 -14.43
C GLY A 262 -7.31 15.76 -14.29
N GLY A 263 -6.68 15.20 -13.25
CA GLY A 263 -6.73 13.77 -12.92
C GLY A 263 -7.62 13.48 -11.71
N GLU A 264 -8.34 12.36 -11.69
CA GLU A 264 -9.16 11.97 -10.55
C GLU A 264 -8.29 11.49 -9.36
N ILE A 265 -8.56 11.96 -8.14
CA ILE A 265 -7.87 11.51 -6.92
C ILE A 265 -8.76 10.49 -6.21
N ALA A 266 -8.33 9.23 -6.15
CA ALA A 266 -9.09 8.15 -5.52
C ALA A 266 -8.98 8.14 -3.99
N GLY A 267 -7.86 8.61 -3.45
CA GLY A 267 -7.62 8.65 -2.01
C GLY A 267 -6.52 9.63 -1.63
N ARG A 268 -6.40 9.84 -0.32
CA ARG A 268 -5.32 10.60 0.30
C ARG A 268 -5.10 10.09 1.72
N ALA A 269 -3.87 10.10 2.20
CA ALA A 269 -3.55 9.73 3.56
C ALA A 269 -2.47 10.63 4.15
N GLU A 270 -2.36 10.59 5.47
CA GLU A 270 -1.33 11.26 6.22
C GLU A 270 -0.76 10.33 7.30
N ARG A 271 0.52 10.54 7.61
CA ARG A 271 1.23 9.79 8.64
C ARG A 271 0.99 10.41 10.02
N ASN A 272 1.18 9.63 11.09
CA ASN A 272 1.08 10.14 12.47
C ASN A 272 2.23 11.06 12.90
N VAL A 273 3.37 11.07 12.20
CA VAL A 273 4.54 11.86 12.60
C VAL A 273 4.63 13.06 11.68
N PRO A 274 4.15 14.25 12.10
CA PRO A 274 4.40 15.47 11.37
C PRO A 274 5.90 15.74 11.34
N ASP A 275 6.38 16.35 10.27
CA ASP A 275 7.77 16.78 10.19
C ASP A 275 8.08 17.88 11.25
N GLU A 276 9.35 18.15 11.50
CA GLU A 276 9.75 19.11 12.54
C GLU A 276 9.32 20.55 12.21
N GLN A 277 9.22 20.92 10.94
CA GLN A 277 8.77 22.24 10.48
C GLN A 277 7.24 22.38 10.60
N GLU A 278 6.52 21.32 10.28
CA GLU A 278 5.09 21.14 10.44
C GLU A 278 4.65 21.26 11.91
N ILE A 279 5.43 20.67 12.83
CA ILE A 279 5.26 20.85 14.28
C ILE A 279 5.45 22.32 14.68
N ILE A 280 6.45 23.01 14.11
CA ILE A 280 6.73 24.42 14.39
C ILE A 280 5.59 25.31 13.85
N GLN A 281 5.17 25.12 12.60
CA GLN A 281 4.08 25.87 11.98
C GLN A 281 2.75 25.68 12.74
N CYS A 282 2.45 24.44 13.14
CA CYS A 282 1.29 24.11 13.98
C CYS A 282 1.31 24.88 15.32
N ARG A 283 2.49 25.06 15.93
CA ARG A 283 2.64 25.84 17.17
C ARG A 283 2.53 27.34 16.95
N GLU A 284 3.02 27.85 15.82
CA GLU A 284 3.06 29.28 15.52
C GLU A 284 1.69 29.81 15.07
N ASP A 285 0.98 29.07 14.23
CA ASP A 285 -0.28 29.53 13.63
C ASP A 285 -1.54 28.99 14.35
N ASN A 286 -1.38 28.06 15.29
CA ASN A 286 -2.48 27.32 15.93
C ASN A 286 -3.36 26.54 14.93
N GLN A 287 -2.93 26.47 13.66
CA GLN A 287 -3.55 25.76 12.54
C GLN A 287 -2.71 24.54 12.19
N CYS A 288 -2.84 23.48 12.99
CA CYS A 288 -2.23 22.20 12.67
C CYS A 288 -2.99 21.57 11.50
N ASN A 289 -2.36 21.55 10.32
CA ASN A 289 -2.90 20.94 9.10
C ASN A 289 -2.71 19.42 9.06
N HIS A 290 -2.30 18.81 10.18
CA HIS A 290 -2.06 17.37 10.28
C HIS A 290 -3.29 16.56 10.66
N TRP A 291 -3.59 15.54 9.87
CA TRP A 291 -4.72 14.63 10.06
C TRP A 291 -4.29 13.37 10.81
N LYS A 292 -2.99 13.24 11.13
CA LYS A 292 -2.39 12.08 11.82
C LYS A 292 -2.61 10.80 11.03
N ASN A 293 -2.48 9.65 11.71
CA ASN A 293 -2.66 8.28 11.21
C ASN A 293 -4.04 8.05 10.55
N THR A 294 -4.23 8.55 9.33
CA THR A 294 -5.53 8.59 8.67
C THR A 294 -5.40 8.39 7.17
N ALA A 295 -6.43 7.77 6.61
CA ALA A 295 -6.63 7.63 5.18
C ALA A 295 -8.06 8.06 4.83
N VAL A 296 -8.22 8.64 3.65
CA VAL A 296 -9.50 9.07 3.09
C VAL A 296 -9.63 8.48 1.71
N ILE A 297 -10.76 7.85 1.45
CA ILE A 297 -11.10 7.19 0.18
C ILE A 297 -12.31 7.90 -0.41
N PHE A 298 -12.11 8.47 -1.60
CA PHE A 298 -13.12 9.26 -2.33
C PHE A 298 -14.00 8.38 -3.21
N GLU A 299 -15.10 8.95 -3.70
CA GLU A 299 -16.01 8.29 -4.65
C GLU A 299 -15.29 7.94 -5.97
N ASN A 300 -14.22 8.67 -6.32
CA ASN A 300 -13.36 8.40 -7.48
C ASN A 300 -12.70 7.01 -7.45
N ALA A 301 -12.57 6.37 -6.28
CA ALA A 301 -12.07 5.00 -6.20
C ALA A 301 -12.99 4.00 -6.93
N GLY A 302 -14.25 4.37 -7.20
CA GLY A 302 -15.13 3.63 -8.10
C GLY A 302 -15.80 2.43 -7.42
N ASP A 303 -15.59 1.24 -7.97
CA ASP A 303 -16.21 0.01 -7.49
C ASP A 303 -15.54 -0.55 -6.22
N ILE A 304 -16.05 -1.68 -5.71
CA ILE A 304 -15.52 -2.31 -4.49
C ILE A 304 -14.04 -2.69 -4.61
N GLN A 305 -13.59 -3.10 -5.79
CA GLN A 305 -12.20 -3.53 -5.97
C GLN A 305 -11.28 -2.32 -6.01
N GLY A 306 -11.70 -1.25 -6.70
CA GLY A 306 -11.01 0.04 -6.68
C GLY A 306 -10.94 0.61 -5.26
N LEU A 307 -12.06 0.61 -4.53
CA LEU A 307 -12.12 1.04 -3.12
C LEU A 307 -11.16 0.26 -2.22
N LEU A 308 -11.15 -1.07 -2.29
CA LEU A 308 -10.28 -1.92 -1.49
C LEU A 308 -8.80 -1.70 -1.83
N HIS A 309 -8.46 -1.60 -3.11
CA HIS A 309 -7.09 -1.33 -3.56
C HIS A 309 -6.61 0.05 -3.13
N THR A 310 -7.41 1.09 -3.35
CA THR A 310 -7.11 2.44 -2.86
C THR A 310 -6.97 2.46 -1.34
N THR A 311 -7.81 1.70 -0.61
CA THR A 311 -7.71 1.63 0.86
C THR A 311 -6.34 1.13 1.32
N ILE A 312 -5.83 0.03 0.76
CA ILE A 312 -4.51 -0.48 1.16
C ILE A 312 -3.36 0.42 0.69
N HIS A 313 -3.52 1.13 -0.45
CA HIS A 313 -2.56 2.12 -0.94
C HIS A 313 -2.44 3.30 0.02
N GLU A 314 -3.58 3.91 0.39
CA GLU A 314 -3.61 5.04 1.31
C GLU A 314 -3.19 4.62 2.73
N LEU A 315 -3.54 3.41 3.18
CA LEU A 315 -2.98 2.87 4.42
C LEU A 315 -1.46 2.73 4.34
N GLY A 316 -0.90 2.36 3.19
CA GLY A 316 0.53 2.38 2.93
C GLY A 316 1.16 3.73 3.26
N HIS A 317 0.58 4.83 2.76
CA HIS A 317 1.00 6.18 3.10
C HIS A 317 0.86 6.49 4.60
N SER A 318 -0.25 6.09 5.22
CA SER A 318 -0.48 6.25 6.67
C SER A 318 0.58 5.52 7.53
N PHE A 319 1.15 4.41 7.03
CA PHE A 319 2.28 3.68 7.62
C PHE A 319 3.66 4.19 7.15
N GLY A 320 3.72 5.36 6.50
CA GLY A 320 4.96 6.01 6.08
C GLY A 320 5.62 5.42 4.83
N LEU A 321 4.84 4.74 3.98
CA LEU A 321 5.34 4.31 2.68
C LEU A 321 5.18 5.44 1.65
N ALA A 322 6.24 5.65 0.88
CA ALA A 322 6.21 6.50 -0.29
C ALA A 322 5.90 5.68 -1.54
N HIS A 323 5.55 6.37 -2.63
CA HIS A 323 5.50 5.72 -3.94
C HIS A 323 6.88 5.20 -4.35
N THR A 324 6.90 4.06 -5.05
CA THR A 324 8.13 3.33 -5.39
C THR A 324 9.06 4.05 -6.37
N TYR A 325 8.55 5.08 -7.03
CA TYR A 325 9.26 5.87 -8.04
C TYR A 325 9.66 7.26 -7.54
N LEU A 326 9.46 7.59 -6.27
CA LEU A 326 9.95 8.86 -5.71
C LEU A 326 11.37 8.66 -5.17
N LEU A 327 12.29 9.53 -5.60
CA LEU A 327 13.63 9.71 -5.02
C LEU A 327 13.62 10.83 -3.99
N ILE A 328 14.63 10.81 -3.11
CA ILE A 328 14.92 11.83 -2.10
C ILE A 328 15.26 13.21 -2.72
N ASP A 329 15.41 13.34 -4.05
CA ASP A 329 16.10 14.48 -4.68
C ASP A 329 15.64 14.84 -6.12
N GLU A 330 14.33 14.83 -6.43
CA GLU A 330 13.87 15.56 -7.63
C GLU A 330 13.57 17.03 -7.27
N GLU A 331 14.56 17.87 -7.58
CA GLU A 331 14.69 19.33 -7.39
C GLU A 331 13.53 20.18 -7.98
N GLN A 332 12.54 19.56 -8.61
CA GLN A 332 11.44 20.27 -9.29
C GLN A 332 10.21 20.49 -8.40
N ASP A 333 10.00 19.66 -7.38
CA ASP A 333 9.04 19.88 -6.28
C ASP A 333 9.67 20.61 -5.07
N TYR A 334 10.98 20.87 -5.12
CA TYR A 334 11.75 21.59 -4.08
C TYR A 334 11.28 23.05 -3.87
N LYS A 335 10.49 23.61 -4.80
CA LYS A 335 10.03 25.00 -4.72
C LYS A 335 8.84 25.22 -3.79
N ASP A 336 8.11 24.16 -3.43
CA ASP A 336 6.87 24.29 -2.65
C ASP A 336 7.02 23.86 -1.18
N GLY A 337 8.25 23.60 -0.72
CA GLY A 337 8.59 23.49 0.70
C GLY A 337 8.05 22.25 1.44
N ASN A 338 7.32 21.37 0.77
CA ASN A 338 6.66 20.21 1.38
C ASN A 338 7.21 18.91 0.81
N MET A 339 8.32 18.39 1.34
CA MET A 339 8.58 16.95 1.23
C MET A 339 9.28 16.43 2.49
N GLU A 340 8.60 15.53 3.18
CA GLU A 340 9.24 14.55 4.05
C GLU A 340 10.32 13.81 3.23
N LYS A 341 11.52 13.62 3.81
CA LYS A 341 12.54 12.76 3.22
C LYS A 341 12.04 11.32 3.18
N PHE A 342 11.40 10.94 2.07
CA PHE A 342 10.97 9.58 1.88
C PHE A 342 12.20 8.70 1.58
N GLU A 343 12.61 7.91 2.57
CA GLU A 343 13.69 6.93 2.42
C GLU A 343 13.26 5.77 1.51
N ASN A 344 13.26 5.97 0.20
CA ASN A 344 13.18 4.89 -0.77
C ASN A 344 14.61 4.54 -1.23
N PRO A 345 15.11 3.32 -0.94
CA PRO A 345 16.47 2.94 -1.34
C PRO A 345 16.64 2.76 -2.85
N TYR A 346 15.55 2.67 -3.63
CA TYR A 346 15.58 2.39 -5.06
C TYR A 346 14.61 3.27 -5.85
N TYR A 347 15.06 3.82 -6.97
CA TYR A 347 14.18 4.49 -7.94
C TYR A 347 13.63 3.48 -8.93
N LEU A 348 12.35 3.11 -8.77
CA LEU A 348 11.69 2.22 -9.70
C LEU A 348 10.91 3.00 -10.75
N ARG A 349 10.75 2.40 -11.93
CA ARG A 349 9.96 3.02 -12.99
C ARG A 349 8.47 2.97 -12.63
N ARG A 350 7.80 4.13 -12.65
CA ARG A 350 6.37 4.27 -12.39
C ARG A 350 5.51 3.37 -13.29
N ALA A 351 4.47 2.78 -12.71
CA ALA A 351 3.51 1.83 -13.30
C ALA A 351 4.17 0.62 -13.99
N LYS A 352 5.16 0.02 -13.31
CA LYS A 352 5.88 -1.17 -13.79
C LYS A 352 6.04 -2.27 -12.76
N THR A 353 5.60 -2.05 -11.53
CA THR A 353 5.69 -3.04 -10.47
C THR A 353 4.30 -3.49 -10.06
N ASP A 354 4.22 -4.68 -9.49
CA ASP A 354 3.06 -5.19 -8.76
C ASP A 354 3.00 -4.65 -7.32
N ASN A 355 3.80 -3.64 -7.00
CA ASN A 355 3.86 -3.05 -5.67
C ASN A 355 2.60 -2.23 -5.38
N ILE A 356 2.06 -2.34 -4.16
CA ILE A 356 0.88 -1.56 -3.73
C ILE A 356 1.11 -0.06 -3.86
N MET A 357 2.36 0.41 -3.64
CA MET A 357 2.73 1.82 -3.68
C MET A 357 3.17 2.31 -5.07
N ASP A 358 2.92 1.54 -6.13
CA ASP A 358 3.12 2.00 -7.51
C ASP A 358 1.78 2.43 -8.12
N TYR A 359 1.82 3.13 -9.25
CA TYR A 359 0.60 3.55 -9.92
C TYR A 359 -0.01 2.44 -10.76
N THR A 360 -1.34 2.44 -10.82
CA THR A 360 -2.13 1.52 -11.65
C THR A 360 -2.10 1.90 -13.14
N PHE A 361 -1.68 3.12 -13.48
CA PHE A 361 -1.47 3.61 -14.84
C PHE A 361 -0.52 4.82 -14.88
N VAL A 362 -0.02 5.13 -16.08
CA VAL A 362 0.71 6.38 -16.38
C VAL A 362 0.16 7.02 -17.65
N ASP A 363 0.42 8.29 -17.85
CA ASP A 363 0.13 8.96 -19.11
C ASP A 363 0.94 8.34 -20.24
N GLY A 364 0.25 8.10 -21.35
CA GLY A 364 0.82 7.69 -22.61
C GLY A 364 1.51 8.84 -23.32
N LYS A 365 2.05 8.55 -24.51
CA LYS A 365 2.72 9.58 -25.33
C LYS A 365 1.76 10.61 -25.93
N GLN A 366 0.46 10.33 -25.90
CA GLN A 366 -0.59 11.22 -26.40
C GLN A 366 -1.47 11.68 -25.24
N ILE A 367 -1.91 12.94 -25.29
CA ILE A 367 -2.83 13.51 -24.30
C ILE A 367 -4.10 12.65 -24.24
N GLY A 368 -4.51 12.25 -23.04
CA GLY A 368 -5.69 11.40 -22.80
C GLY A 368 -5.47 9.91 -23.06
N GLN A 369 -4.28 9.49 -23.48
CA GLN A 369 -3.92 8.08 -23.51
C GLN A 369 -3.38 7.67 -22.13
N PHE A 370 -3.91 6.61 -21.55
CA PHE A 370 -3.36 5.99 -20.35
C PHE A 370 -2.73 4.65 -20.70
N ILE A 371 -1.55 4.38 -20.14
CA ILE A 371 -0.89 3.08 -20.20
C ILE A 371 -1.08 2.43 -18.85
N ASP A 372 -1.90 1.38 -18.82
CA ASP A 372 -2.12 0.59 -17.62
C ASP A 372 -0.82 -0.08 -17.16
N ASN A 373 -0.66 -0.15 -15.85
CA ASN A 373 0.32 -1.02 -15.23
C ASN A 373 0.00 -2.47 -15.62
N PRO A 374 0.97 -3.26 -16.13
CA PRO A 374 0.73 -4.65 -16.50
C PRO A 374 0.20 -5.52 -15.34
N TYR A 375 0.39 -5.08 -14.10
CA TYR A 375 -0.08 -5.76 -12.89
C TYR A 375 -1.37 -5.18 -12.32
N LYS A 376 -2.03 -4.22 -13.01
CA LYS A 376 -3.28 -3.60 -12.54
C LYS A 376 -4.32 -4.65 -12.12
N GLY A 377 -4.90 -4.45 -10.93
CA GLY A 377 -5.81 -5.41 -10.30
C GLY A 377 -5.14 -6.61 -9.61
N LYS A 378 -3.81 -6.69 -9.64
CA LYS A 378 -2.98 -7.71 -8.97
C LYS A 378 -1.81 -7.09 -8.19
N MET A 379 -1.88 -5.80 -7.91
CA MET A 379 -0.81 -5.05 -7.25
C MET A 379 -0.93 -5.21 -5.72
N PHE A 380 -0.29 -6.25 -5.20
CA PHE A 380 -0.35 -6.61 -3.77
C PHE A 380 1.02 -6.72 -3.13
N SER A 381 2.10 -6.53 -3.88
CA SER A 381 3.45 -6.80 -3.37
C SER A 381 3.98 -5.61 -2.57
N LEU A 382 4.85 -5.90 -1.62
CA LEU A 382 5.66 -4.92 -0.92
C LEU A 382 7.12 -5.39 -0.89
N PHE A 383 8.06 -4.45 -0.96
CA PHE A 383 9.47 -4.73 -0.78
C PHE A 383 9.80 -4.93 0.70
N LYS A 384 10.89 -5.65 0.97
CA LYS A 384 11.36 -5.91 2.32
C LYS A 384 11.54 -4.63 3.17
N TRP A 385 12.06 -3.55 2.58
CA TRP A 385 12.22 -2.28 3.30
C TRP A 385 10.88 -1.61 3.64
N GLN A 386 9.83 -1.84 2.84
CA GLN A 386 8.46 -1.41 3.16
C GLN A 386 7.88 -2.26 4.29
N TRP A 387 8.13 -3.58 4.29
CA TRP A 387 7.75 -4.45 5.41
C TRP A 387 8.38 -3.96 6.71
N ASP A 388 9.67 -3.62 6.67
CA ASP A 388 10.39 -3.13 7.85
C ASP A 388 9.84 -1.78 8.34
N LYS A 389 9.48 -0.87 7.44
CA LYS A 389 8.81 0.39 7.80
C LYS A 389 7.49 0.16 8.48
N ILE A 390 6.61 -0.66 7.88
CA ILE A 390 5.31 -1.00 8.47
C ILE A 390 5.51 -1.68 9.83
N HIS A 391 6.34 -2.74 9.90
CA HIS A 391 6.53 -3.52 11.13
C HIS A 391 7.05 -2.69 12.30
N ASN A 392 7.85 -1.66 12.02
CA ASN A 392 8.42 -0.76 13.02
C ASN A 392 7.62 0.52 13.22
N ASP A 393 6.45 0.65 12.59
CA ASP A 393 5.62 1.85 12.73
C ASP A 393 5.16 2.02 14.20
N ILE A 394 5.27 3.26 14.69
CA ILE A 394 5.01 3.61 16.08
C ILE A 394 3.53 3.47 16.47
N ASN A 395 2.63 3.44 15.49
CA ASN A 395 1.19 3.32 15.70
C ASN A 395 0.77 1.86 15.92
N LEU A 396 1.69 0.91 15.82
CA LEU A 396 1.39 -0.49 16.04
C LEU A 396 1.50 -0.88 17.52
N THR A 397 0.44 -1.47 18.04
CA THR A 397 0.45 -2.06 19.38
C THR A 397 1.25 -3.36 19.40
N LYS A 398 1.96 -3.63 20.50
CA LYS A 398 2.60 -4.94 20.71
C LYS A 398 1.52 -5.95 21.10
N SER A 399 1.40 -7.03 20.34
CA SER A 399 0.63 -8.21 20.72
C SER A 399 1.58 -9.24 21.33
N ILE A 400 1.38 -9.58 22.61
CA ILE A 400 2.08 -10.69 23.25
C ILE A 400 1.23 -11.94 23.03
N GLY A 401 1.55 -12.71 22.00
CA GLY A 401 0.84 -13.94 21.68
C GLY A 401 1.56 -14.76 20.62
N VAL A 402 1.52 -16.08 20.78
CA VAL A 402 2.01 -17.04 19.78
C VAL A 402 1.06 -17.00 18.59
N ALA A 403 1.35 -16.15 17.62
CA ALA A 403 0.66 -16.21 16.35
C ALA A 403 1.18 -17.45 15.61
N LYS A 404 0.31 -18.43 15.39
CA LYS A 404 0.53 -19.47 14.40
C LYS A 404 0.42 -18.80 13.04
N TRP A 405 1.56 -18.45 12.47
CA TRP A 405 1.64 -17.98 11.09
C TRP A 405 1.82 -19.20 10.20
N ASP A 406 0.84 -19.46 9.34
CA ASP A 406 1.11 -20.27 8.16
C ASP A 406 1.98 -19.41 7.23
N ILE A 407 3.29 -19.67 7.26
CA ILE A 407 4.33 -19.01 6.42
C ILE A 407 3.97 -19.05 4.93
N LEU A 408 3.06 -19.95 4.53
CA LEU A 408 2.48 -19.99 3.20
C LEU A 408 1.95 -18.61 2.74
N ASN A 409 1.30 -17.82 3.60
CA ASN A 409 0.69 -16.55 3.17
C ASN A 409 1.66 -15.36 3.03
N CYS A 410 2.88 -15.43 3.59
CA CYS A 410 3.87 -14.36 3.46
C CYS A 410 4.73 -14.49 2.20
N LEU A 411 4.68 -15.65 1.52
CA LEU A 411 5.62 -16.02 0.44
C LEU A 411 4.91 -16.58 -0.81
N SER A 412 3.57 -16.50 -0.89
CA SER A 412 2.77 -17.14 -1.96
C SER A 412 2.06 -16.17 -2.91
N TYR A 413 2.65 -15.00 -3.19
CA TYR A 413 2.17 -14.17 -4.29
C TYR A 413 3.32 -13.90 -5.26
N HIS A 414 3.51 -14.86 -6.15
CA HIS A 414 4.12 -14.71 -7.47
C HIS A 414 3.22 -15.37 -8.50
#